data_AF-K0RWH4-F1
#
_entry.id   AF-K0RWH4-F1
#
_cell.length_a   1.000
_cell.length_b   1.000
_cell.length_c   1.000
_cell.angle_alpha   90.00
_cell.angle_beta   90.00
_cell.angle_gamma   90.00
#
_symmetry.space_group_name_H-M   'P 1'
#
loop_
_entity.id
_entity.type
_entity.pdbx_description
1 polymer ?
#
loop_
_entity_poly.entity_id
_entity_poly.type
_entity_poly.pdbx_seq_one_letter_code
_entity_poly.pdbx_strand_id
1 'polypeptide(L)'
;MATNMKVNGGWMFTGQVVGGQLNGPGKITFADGGELRGNFVNGKLVEGTATDYKHTNGDNTYIFVGDNAYIYRHRSNFRYVDKPLSAEYTYTGRVHGGTKNGVGKQSFTEFLLHGIVYAGLEDGIYVDGQLKRGKVTYSDGHPLKGRKMLEGVFVDRWLHGPGTCTWCGRRVEKDTFDHVRSSSPSAICTRWN
;
A
#
# COMPACT_ATOMS: atom_id res chain seq x y z
N MET A 1 -30.48 3.13 -26.51
CA MET A 1 -29.11 2.71 -26.14
C MET A 1 -29.22 1.29 -25.59
N ALA A 2 -28.51 0.31 -26.14
CA ALA A 2 -28.73 -1.10 -25.85
C ALA A 2 -28.17 -1.47 -24.46
N THR A 3 -29.06 -1.63 -23.49
CA THR A 3 -28.74 -2.13 -22.14
C THR A 3 -28.75 -3.65 -22.15
N ASN A 4 -27.66 -4.28 -22.59
CA ASN A 4 -27.59 -5.74 -22.62
C ASN A 4 -27.22 -6.27 -21.22
N MET A 5 -28.25 -6.59 -20.44
CA MET A 5 -28.11 -7.41 -19.23
C MET A 5 -27.88 -8.86 -19.65
N LYS A 6 -26.68 -9.39 -19.39
CA LYS A 6 -26.39 -10.83 -19.57
C LYS A 6 -26.14 -11.44 -18.20
N VAL A 7 -26.92 -12.44 -17.85
CA VAL A 7 -26.69 -13.27 -16.67
C VAL A 7 -25.91 -14.50 -17.13
N ASN A 8 -24.71 -14.71 -16.61
CA ASN A 8 -23.96 -15.94 -16.85
C ASN A 8 -23.42 -16.44 -15.50
N GLY A 9 -23.91 -17.61 -15.05
CA GLY A 9 -23.45 -18.22 -13.79
C GLY A 9 -23.66 -17.37 -12.53
N GLY A 10 -24.64 -16.46 -12.52
CA GLY A 10 -24.94 -15.57 -11.38
C GLY A 10 -24.26 -14.20 -11.44
N TRP A 11 -23.52 -13.88 -12.51
CA TRP A 11 -22.91 -12.56 -12.69
C TRP A 11 -23.77 -11.69 -13.60
N MET A 12 -23.90 -10.40 -13.26
CA MET A 12 -24.64 -9.41 -14.03
C MET A 12 -23.69 -8.37 -14.63
N PHE A 13 -23.83 -8.11 -15.93
CA PHE A 13 -23.06 -7.08 -16.63
C PHE A 13 -24.01 -6.03 -17.20
N THR A 14 -23.65 -4.76 -17.10
CA THR A 14 -24.32 -3.65 -17.80
C THR A 14 -23.27 -2.79 -18.50
N GLY A 15 -23.50 -2.36 -19.74
CA GLY A 15 -22.57 -1.50 -20.48
C GLY A 15 -22.41 -1.89 -21.95
N GLN A 16 -21.40 -1.31 -22.58
CA GLN A 16 -21.08 -1.56 -23.99
C GLN A 16 -20.40 -2.93 -24.13
N VAL A 17 -21.01 -3.83 -24.92
CA VAL A 17 -20.51 -5.18 -25.15
C VAL A 17 -20.12 -5.35 -26.61
N VAL A 18 -18.88 -5.77 -26.85
CA VAL A 18 -18.32 -6.08 -28.17
C VAL A 18 -17.71 -7.49 -28.11
N GLY A 19 -18.06 -8.37 -29.06
CA GLY A 19 -17.57 -9.75 -29.07
C GLY A 19 -17.96 -10.58 -27.84
N GLY A 20 -19.05 -10.22 -27.16
CA GLY A 20 -19.50 -10.90 -25.94
C GLY A 20 -18.76 -10.47 -24.66
N GLN A 21 -17.87 -9.48 -24.73
CA GLN A 21 -17.13 -8.92 -23.60
C GLN A 21 -17.40 -7.42 -23.44
N LEU A 22 -17.33 -6.91 -22.20
CA LEU A 22 -17.41 -5.48 -21.95
C LEU A 22 -16.23 -4.75 -22.59
N ASN A 23 -16.55 -3.71 -23.36
CA ASN A 23 -15.61 -2.85 -24.08
C ASN A 23 -16.17 -1.43 -24.08
N GLY A 24 -15.61 -0.55 -23.26
CA GLY A 24 -16.14 0.79 -22.96
C GLY A 24 -16.73 0.87 -21.54
N PRO A 25 -17.53 1.92 -21.25
CA PRO A 25 -18.14 2.11 -19.94
C PRO A 25 -19.09 0.96 -19.57
N GLY A 26 -19.00 0.48 -18.33
CA GLY A 26 -19.86 -0.58 -17.83
C GLY A 26 -19.78 -0.81 -16.32
N LYS A 27 -20.47 -1.86 -15.89
CA LYS A 27 -20.48 -2.38 -14.53
C LYS A 27 -20.63 -3.91 -14.55
N ILE A 28 -19.90 -4.58 -13.67
CA ILE A 28 -20.00 -6.01 -13.36
C ILE A 28 -20.45 -6.12 -11.92
N THR A 29 -21.48 -6.94 -11.66
CA THR A 29 -21.87 -7.38 -10.32
C THR A 29 -21.69 -8.90 -10.27
N PHE A 30 -20.86 -9.37 -9.35
CA PHE A 30 -20.56 -10.78 -9.16
C PHE A 30 -21.61 -11.43 -8.24
N ALA A 31 -21.67 -12.77 -8.27
CA ALA A 31 -22.65 -13.54 -7.51
C ALA A 31 -22.45 -13.43 -5.98
N ASP A 32 -21.24 -13.12 -5.53
CA ASP A 32 -20.87 -12.88 -4.14
C ASP A 32 -21.14 -11.42 -3.69
N GLY A 33 -21.72 -10.59 -4.56
CA GLY A 33 -22.06 -9.20 -4.29
C GLY A 33 -20.96 -8.20 -4.65
N GLY A 34 -19.76 -8.64 -5.02
CA GLY A 34 -18.69 -7.75 -5.45
C GLY A 34 -19.03 -6.98 -6.72
N GLU A 35 -18.52 -5.76 -6.85
CA GLU A 35 -18.81 -4.89 -7.99
C GLU A 35 -17.54 -4.29 -8.62
N LEU A 36 -17.52 -4.23 -9.95
CA LEU A 36 -16.55 -3.46 -10.74
C LEU A 36 -17.32 -2.44 -11.58
N ARG A 37 -16.89 -1.19 -11.59
CA ARG A 37 -17.53 -0.13 -12.39
C ARG A 37 -16.48 0.76 -13.03
N GLY A 38 -16.63 1.04 -14.33
CA GLY A 38 -15.74 1.94 -15.06
C GLY A 38 -15.60 1.57 -16.53
N ASN A 39 -14.43 1.85 -17.10
CA ASN A 39 -14.10 1.52 -18.48
C ASN A 39 -13.47 0.13 -18.57
N PHE A 40 -13.95 -0.66 -19.52
CA PHE A 40 -13.50 -2.02 -19.78
C PHE A 40 -12.84 -2.13 -21.15
N VAL A 41 -11.83 -3.01 -21.26
CA VAL A 41 -11.24 -3.44 -22.54
C VAL A 41 -11.11 -4.95 -22.50
N ASN A 42 -11.70 -5.65 -23.47
CA ASN A 42 -11.74 -7.11 -23.55
C ASN A 42 -12.21 -7.77 -22.23
N GLY A 43 -13.25 -7.20 -21.61
CA GLY A 43 -13.84 -7.68 -20.37
C GLY A 43 -13.04 -7.38 -19.09
N LYS A 44 -11.88 -6.71 -19.19
CA LYS A 44 -11.06 -6.32 -18.04
C LYS A 44 -11.29 -4.85 -17.72
N LEU A 45 -11.46 -4.54 -16.44
CA LEU A 45 -11.53 -3.15 -15.97
C LEU A 45 -10.15 -2.51 -16.18
N VAL A 46 -10.08 -1.44 -16.99
CA VAL A 46 -8.84 -0.68 -17.22
C VAL A 46 -8.80 0.61 -16.41
N GLU A 47 -9.96 1.14 -16.05
CA GLU A 47 -10.12 2.35 -15.24
C GLU A 47 -11.45 2.28 -14.51
N GLY A 48 -11.47 2.57 -13.21
CA GLY A 48 -12.70 2.55 -12.43
C GLY A 48 -12.50 2.14 -10.97
N THR A 49 -13.59 1.68 -10.36
CA THR A 49 -13.67 1.30 -8.95
C THR A 49 -14.02 -0.17 -8.77
N ALA A 50 -13.54 -0.75 -7.68
CA ALA A 50 -13.87 -2.10 -7.22
C ALA A 50 -14.39 -2.01 -5.78
N THR A 51 -15.50 -2.69 -5.49
CA THR A 51 -16.13 -2.73 -4.15
C THR A 51 -16.48 -4.17 -3.82
N ASP A 52 -16.21 -4.59 -2.57
CA ASP A 52 -16.49 -5.94 -2.08
C ASP A 52 -15.94 -7.05 -3.01
N TYR A 53 -14.80 -6.77 -3.64
CA TYR A 53 -14.20 -7.57 -4.71
C TYR A 53 -12.86 -8.16 -4.27
N LYS A 54 -12.61 -9.42 -4.62
CA LYS A 54 -11.33 -10.09 -4.36
C LYS A 54 -10.59 -10.36 -5.67
N HIS A 55 -9.32 -9.97 -5.72
CA HIS A 55 -8.44 -10.21 -6.86
C HIS A 55 -7.09 -10.75 -6.40
N THR A 56 -6.53 -11.72 -7.12
CA THR A 56 -5.18 -12.24 -6.87
C THR A 56 -4.32 -12.01 -8.10
N ASN A 57 -3.14 -11.42 -7.91
CA ASN A 57 -2.15 -11.20 -8.95
C ASN A 57 -0.78 -11.68 -8.46
N GLY A 58 -0.31 -12.81 -9.00
CA GLY A 58 0.89 -13.49 -8.52
C GLY A 58 0.78 -13.83 -7.03
N ASP A 59 1.78 -13.41 -6.25
CA ASP A 59 1.84 -13.60 -4.79
C ASP A 59 0.92 -12.64 -4.01
N ASN A 60 0.27 -11.67 -4.66
CA ASN A 60 -0.53 -10.65 -3.97
C ASN A 60 -2.02 -10.95 -4.03
N THR A 61 -2.71 -10.87 -2.90
CA THR A 61 -4.17 -10.89 -2.78
C THR A 61 -4.68 -9.50 -2.41
N TYR A 62 -5.63 -8.98 -3.17
CA TYR A 62 -6.30 -7.71 -2.99
C TYR A 62 -7.76 -7.99 -2.60
N ILE A 63 -8.23 -7.36 -1.52
CA ILE A 63 -9.63 -7.42 -1.07
C ILE A 63 -10.12 -5.99 -0.96
N PHE A 64 -11.10 -5.62 -1.76
CA PHE A 64 -11.75 -4.32 -1.72
C PHE A 64 -13.00 -4.43 -0.86
N VAL A 65 -13.20 -3.50 0.08
CA VAL A 65 -14.40 -3.40 0.92
C VAL A 65 -14.78 -1.92 1.03
N GLY A 66 -15.91 -1.53 0.42
CA GLY A 66 -16.22 -0.12 0.21
C GLY A 66 -15.11 0.59 -0.58
N ASP A 67 -14.63 1.73 -0.05
CA ASP A 67 -13.49 2.50 -0.60
C ASP A 67 -12.11 2.00 -0.13
N ASN A 68 -12.06 1.01 0.75
CA ASN A 68 -10.83 0.51 1.33
C ASN A 68 -10.33 -0.72 0.56
N ALA A 69 -9.01 -0.83 0.41
CA ALA A 69 -8.37 -2.05 -0.04
C ALA A 69 -7.50 -2.66 1.06
N TYR A 70 -7.52 -3.98 1.15
CA TYR A 70 -6.63 -4.82 1.94
C TYR A 70 -5.72 -5.59 0.99
N ILE A 71 -4.41 -5.37 1.10
CA ILE A 71 -3.43 -6.01 0.23
C ILE A 71 -2.59 -6.95 1.07
N TYR A 72 -2.53 -8.22 0.69
CA TYR A 72 -1.73 -9.27 1.35
C TYR A 72 -0.71 -9.82 0.38
N ARG A 73 0.58 -9.80 0.75
CA ARG A 73 1.65 -10.42 -0.05
C ARG A 73 2.04 -11.78 0.54
N HIS A 74 1.78 -12.85 -0.20
CA HIS A 74 2.16 -14.22 0.10
C HIS A 74 3.57 -14.50 -0.45
N ARG A 75 4.63 -14.10 0.26
CA ARG A 75 6.00 -14.31 -0.21
C ARG A 75 6.35 -15.80 -0.11
N SER A 76 6.44 -16.49 -1.25
CA SER A 76 6.50 -17.95 -1.33
C SER A 76 7.91 -18.57 -1.22
N ASN A 77 9.01 -17.81 -1.07
CA ASN A 77 10.38 -18.38 -1.08
C ASN A 77 11.45 -17.62 -0.27
N PHE A 78 11.42 -17.66 1.07
CA PHE A 78 12.62 -17.34 1.88
C PHE A 78 12.81 -18.39 2.97
N ARG A 79 13.69 -19.38 2.73
CA ARG A 79 14.27 -20.25 3.75
C ARG A 79 15.65 -19.72 4.10
N TYR A 80 15.75 -18.96 5.18
CA TYR A 80 16.97 -18.84 5.96
C TYR A 80 16.56 -18.74 7.43
N VAL A 81 16.86 -19.80 8.18
CA VAL A 81 16.59 -20.04 9.62
C VAL A 81 15.12 -20.36 9.93
N ASP A 82 14.88 -21.34 10.81
CA ASP A 82 13.62 -22.05 11.12
C ASP A 82 12.48 -21.20 11.74
N LYS A 83 12.18 -20.03 11.16
CA LYS A 83 10.95 -19.29 11.40
C LYS A 83 10.43 -18.79 10.07
N PRO A 84 9.21 -19.16 9.63
CA PRO A 84 8.60 -18.48 8.50
C PRO A 84 8.44 -17.00 8.89
N LEU A 85 9.28 -16.13 8.33
CA LEU A 85 9.12 -14.68 8.44
C LEU A 85 7.99 -14.24 7.49
N SER A 86 6.80 -14.75 7.76
CA SER A 86 5.55 -14.42 7.08
C SER A 86 4.94 -13.14 7.68
N ALA A 87 5.74 -12.10 7.93
CA ALA A 87 5.23 -10.79 8.30
C ALA A 87 5.13 -9.93 7.02
N GLU A 88 4.13 -10.19 6.19
CA GLU A 88 2.86 -9.43 6.17
C GLU A 88 3.08 -7.97 5.73
N TYR A 89 3.28 -7.80 4.43
CA TYR A 89 2.98 -6.52 3.80
C TYR A 89 1.48 -6.37 3.79
N THR A 90 0.95 -5.47 4.62
CA THR A 90 -0.48 -5.12 4.63
C THR A 90 -0.65 -3.67 4.24
N TYR A 91 -1.73 -3.37 3.54
CA TYR A 91 -2.20 -2.01 3.36
C TYR A 91 -3.68 -1.97 3.69
N THR A 92 -4.11 -0.91 4.36
CA THR A 92 -5.52 -0.59 4.54
C THR A 92 -5.72 0.89 4.26
N GLY A 93 -6.54 1.21 3.27
CA GLY A 93 -6.87 2.59 2.94
C GLY A 93 -7.37 2.74 1.53
N ARG A 94 -7.47 4.00 1.09
CA ARG A 94 -8.01 4.35 -0.22
C ARG A 94 -7.09 3.89 -1.36
N VAL A 95 -7.71 3.40 -2.42
CA VAL A 95 -7.05 2.98 -3.66
C VAL A 95 -7.79 3.59 -4.84
N HIS A 96 -7.04 4.12 -5.80
CA HIS A 96 -7.56 4.64 -7.05
C HIS A 96 -6.79 4.02 -8.22
N GLY A 97 -7.49 3.43 -9.19
CA GLY A 97 -6.86 2.75 -10.33
C GLY A 97 -5.91 1.62 -9.92
N GLY A 98 -6.22 0.88 -8.84
CA GLY A 98 -5.36 -0.18 -8.31
C GLY A 98 -4.11 0.28 -7.55
N THR A 99 -3.91 1.60 -7.40
CA THR A 99 -2.76 2.20 -6.72
C THR A 99 -3.18 2.94 -5.45
N LYS A 100 -2.36 2.88 -4.39
CA LYS A 100 -2.63 3.57 -3.11
C LYS A 100 -2.66 5.07 -3.33
N ASN A 101 -3.80 5.68 -3.04
CA ASN A 101 -4.04 7.09 -3.28
C ASN A 101 -5.00 7.62 -2.23
N GLY A 102 -4.54 8.57 -1.42
CA GLY A 102 -5.27 9.11 -0.28
C GLY A 102 -4.80 8.53 1.06
N VAL A 103 -5.67 8.60 2.06
CA VAL A 103 -5.34 8.20 3.44
C VAL A 103 -5.27 6.67 3.53
N GLY A 104 -4.21 6.16 4.18
CA GLY A 104 -4.06 4.74 4.44
C GLY A 104 -2.96 4.41 5.44
N LYS A 105 -2.87 3.13 5.80
CA LYS A 105 -1.84 2.56 6.66
C LYS A 105 -1.19 1.37 5.98
N GLN A 106 0.13 1.23 6.09
CA GLN A 106 0.89 0.13 5.55
C GLN A 106 1.78 -0.49 6.63
N SER A 107 1.71 -1.81 6.81
CA SER A 107 2.80 -2.55 7.45
C SER A 107 3.76 -3.05 6.37
N PHE A 108 5.05 -3.00 6.66
CA PHE A 108 6.07 -3.54 5.78
C PHE A 108 7.20 -4.18 6.58
N THR A 109 7.86 -5.12 5.95
CA THR A 109 9.08 -5.76 6.45
C THR A 109 10.12 -5.68 5.33
N GLU A 110 11.23 -5.01 5.58
CA GLU A 110 12.37 -4.89 4.67
C GLU A 110 13.57 -5.66 5.20
N PHE A 111 14.22 -6.38 4.29
CA PHE A 111 15.48 -7.05 4.54
C PHE A 111 16.59 -6.17 4.00
N LEU A 112 17.46 -5.65 4.88
CA LEU A 112 18.70 -5.05 4.43
C LEU A 112 19.77 -6.14 4.26
N LEU A 113 20.72 -5.90 3.35
CA LEU A 113 21.97 -6.64 3.29
C LEU A 113 22.60 -6.64 4.70
N HIS A 114 23.11 -7.81 5.12
CA HIS A 114 23.60 -8.16 6.48
C HIS A 114 22.57 -8.76 7.45
N GLY A 115 21.40 -9.20 6.97
CA GLY A 115 20.47 -10.00 7.78
C GLY A 115 19.66 -9.21 8.81
N ILE A 116 19.69 -7.88 8.73
CA ILE A 116 18.86 -7.02 9.56
C ILE A 116 17.48 -6.89 8.90
N VAL A 117 16.46 -7.30 9.65
CA VAL A 117 15.06 -7.14 9.28
C VAL A 117 14.53 -5.89 9.98
N TYR A 118 14.05 -4.92 9.22
CA TYR A 118 13.29 -3.80 9.75
C TYR A 118 11.84 -3.97 9.37
N ALA A 119 10.96 -3.99 10.36
CA ALA A 119 9.55 -3.77 10.11
C ALA A 119 9.21 -2.29 10.37
N GLY A 120 8.20 -1.81 9.66
CA GLY A 120 7.71 -0.47 9.87
C GLY A 120 6.21 -0.36 9.61
N LEU A 121 5.63 0.67 10.21
CA LEU A 121 4.26 1.10 9.99
C LEU A 121 4.29 2.49 9.38
N GLU A 122 3.70 2.63 8.20
CA GLU A 122 3.42 3.92 7.57
C GLU A 122 1.94 4.27 7.82
N ASP A 123 1.66 5.50 8.24
CA ASP A 123 0.31 6.03 8.44
C ASP A 123 0.25 7.44 7.84
N GLY A 124 -0.54 7.63 6.79
CA GLY A 124 -0.64 8.94 6.16
C GLY A 124 -1.25 8.96 4.77
N ILE A 125 -0.85 9.97 4.01
CA ILE A 125 -1.35 10.28 2.67
C ILE A 125 -0.41 9.68 1.63
N TYR A 126 -0.96 8.80 0.79
CA TYR A 126 -0.29 8.18 -0.34
C TYR A 126 -0.65 8.90 -1.64
N VAL A 127 0.35 9.03 -2.52
CA VAL A 127 0.17 9.46 -3.91
C VAL A 127 1.00 8.52 -4.77
N ASP A 128 0.37 7.91 -5.77
CA ASP A 128 0.99 6.95 -6.70
C ASP A 128 1.73 5.81 -5.98
N GLY A 129 1.13 5.28 -4.91
CA GLY A 129 1.68 4.15 -4.18
C GLY A 129 2.71 4.50 -3.12
N GLN A 130 3.19 5.75 -3.08
CA GLN A 130 4.20 6.20 -2.12
C GLN A 130 3.59 7.06 -1.02
N LEU A 131 4.04 6.87 0.22
CA LEU A 131 3.75 7.80 1.30
C LEU A 131 4.37 9.17 0.98
N LYS A 132 3.55 10.22 0.89
CA LYS A 132 4.00 11.61 0.67
C LYS A 132 4.00 12.44 1.94
N ARG A 133 3.08 12.16 2.86
CA ARG A 133 3.00 12.85 4.14
C ARG A 133 2.43 11.93 5.18
N GLY A 134 3.04 11.87 6.35
CA GLY A 134 2.51 11.04 7.43
C GLY A 134 3.52 10.75 8.51
N LYS A 135 3.33 9.60 9.14
CA LYS A 135 4.15 9.05 10.20
C LYS A 135 4.69 7.70 9.77
N VAL A 136 5.99 7.48 9.93
CA VAL A 136 6.62 6.18 9.79
C VAL A 136 7.18 5.77 11.15
N THR A 137 6.75 4.62 11.65
CA THR A 137 7.27 4.01 12.88
C THR A 137 8.06 2.77 12.51
N TYR A 138 9.36 2.78 12.77
CA TYR A 138 10.22 1.63 12.58
C TYR A 138 10.32 0.83 13.87
N SER A 139 10.20 -0.50 13.77
CA SER A 139 10.79 -1.41 14.74
C SER A 139 12.27 -1.51 14.40
N ASP A 140 13.12 -0.92 15.22
CA ASP A 140 14.55 -1.21 15.22
C ASP A 140 14.75 -2.73 15.26
N GLY A 141 15.43 -3.31 14.26
CA GLY A 141 15.78 -4.73 14.26
C GLY A 141 16.82 -5.13 15.31
N HIS A 142 17.07 -4.30 16.34
CA HIS A 142 18.06 -4.53 17.37
C HIS A 142 17.39 -4.52 18.74
N PRO A 143 17.46 -5.60 19.56
CA PRO A 143 16.74 -5.70 20.83
C PRO A 143 17.10 -4.65 21.89
N LEU A 144 18.14 -3.83 21.65
CA LEU A 144 18.57 -2.72 22.51
C LEU A 144 18.37 -1.32 21.87
N LYS A 145 17.76 -1.29 20.68
CA LYS A 145 17.47 -0.16 19.77
C LYS A 145 16.42 0.86 20.20
N GLY A 146 15.17 0.47 20.46
CA GLY A 146 14.03 1.37 20.70
C GLY A 146 13.46 2.08 19.45
N ARG A 147 12.13 2.23 19.43
CA ARG A 147 11.35 2.63 18.25
C ARG A 147 11.77 4.01 17.71
N LYS A 148 12.01 4.10 16.40
CA LYS A 148 12.22 5.37 15.70
C LYS A 148 10.93 5.80 15.00
N MET A 149 10.50 7.04 15.22
CA MET A 149 9.33 7.63 14.56
C MET A 149 9.77 8.83 13.72
N LEU A 150 9.37 8.84 12.45
CA LEU A 150 9.55 9.96 11.54
C LEU A 150 8.18 10.54 11.20
N GLU A 151 8.02 11.85 11.29
CA GLU A 151 6.78 12.54 10.95
C GLU A 151 7.08 13.72 10.04
N GLY A 152 6.39 13.84 8.91
CA GLY A 152 6.56 14.95 7.98
C GLY A 152 6.26 14.60 6.54
N VAL A 153 6.93 15.29 5.62
CA VAL A 153 6.85 15.05 4.18
C VAL A 153 7.89 14.02 3.77
N PHE A 154 7.54 13.15 2.82
CA PHE A 154 8.38 12.04 2.38
C PHE A 154 8.60 12.06 0.87
N VAL A 155 9.85 11.81 0.47
CA VAL A 155 10.29 11.59 -0.92
C VAL A 155 11.07 10.28 -0.93
N ASP A 156 10.67 9.34 -1.79
CA ASP A 156 11.29 8.00 -1.89
C ASP A 156 11.41 7.25 -0.55
N ARG A 157 10.42 7.44 0.33
CA ARG A 157 10.34 6.89 1.71
C ARG A 157 11.29 7.54 2.73
N TRP A 158 11.94 8.64 2.36
CA TRP A 158 12.80 9.41 3.24
C TRP A 158 12.13 10.71 3.66
N LEU A 159 12.27 11.08 4.94
CA LEU A 159 11.81 12.37 5.46
C LEU A 159 12.54 13.49 4.69
N HIS A 160 11.77 14.41 4.11
CA HIS A 160 12.24 15.50 3.27
C HIS A 160 11.45 16.79 3.58
N GLY A 161 12.14 17.93 3.67
CA GLY A 161 11.55 19.18 4.13
C GLY A 161 11.28 19.19 5.66
N PRO A 162 10.37 20.04 6.14
CA PRO A 162 10.06 20.15 7.56
C PRO A 162 9.52 18.83 8.12
N GLY A 163 10.11 18.39 9.23
CA GLY A 163 9.75 17.11 9.85
C GLY A 163 10.16 17.01 11.31
N THR A 164 9.78 15.88 11.91
CA THR A 164 10.14 15.50 13.28
C THR A 164 10.70 14.09 13.30
N CYS A 165 11.84 13.89 13.95
CA CYS A 165 12.38 12.57 14.27
C CYS A 165 12.34 12.35 15.78
N THR A 166 11.72 11.26 16.22
CA THR A 166 11.67 10.83 17.62
C THR A 166 12.40 9.51 17.80
N TRP A 167 13.40 9.49 18.68
CA TRP A 167 14.15 8.30 19.08
C TRP A 167 13.68 7.80 20.44
N CYS A 168 13.11 6.60 20.49
CA CYS A 168 12.91 5.78 21.69
C CYS A 168 12.35 6.54 22.91
N GLY A 169 11.51 7.55 22.66
CA GLY A 169 10.93 8.43 23.68
C GLY A 169 11.88 9.40 24.39
N ARG A 170 13.15 9.53 23.96
CA ARG A 170 14.18 10.33 24.68
C ARG A 170 14.70 11.55 23.92
N ARG A 171 14.73 11.51 22.59
CA ARG A 171 15.18 12.65 21.76
C ARG A 171 14.15 12.93 20.68
N VAL A 172 13.59 14.13 20.71
CA VAL A 172 12.72 14.69 19.67
C VAL A 172 13.51 15.77 18.97
N GLU A 173 13.55 15.71 17.65
CA GLU A 173 14.24 16.69 16.84
C GLU A 173 13.30 17.19 15.74
N LYS A 174 13.17 18.51 15.64
CA LYS A 174 12.37 19.18 14.63
C LYS A 174 13.30 20.01 13.75
N ASP A 175 13.34 19.70 12.46
CA ASP A 175 14.25 20.33 11.52
C ASP A 175 13.70 20.22 10.09
N THR A 176 14.41 20.82 9.14
CA THR A 176 14.31 20.56 7.72
C THR A 176 15.25 19.41 7.35
N PHE A 177 14.72 18.37 6.73
CA PHE A 177 15.46 17.17 6.36
C PHE A 177 15.67 17.08 4.85
N ASP A 178 16.81 16.56 4.42
CA ASP A 178 17.06 16.09 3.07
C ASP A 178 17.45 14.61 3.12
N HIS A 179 16.54 13.73 2.69
CA HIS A 179 16.71 12.29 2.74
C HIS A 179 17.10 11.80 4.14
N VAL A 180 16.33 12.20 5.16
CA VAL A 180 16.53 11.87 6.58
C VAL A 180 17.81 12.50 7.18
N ARG A 181 18.62 13.25 6.43
CA ARG A 181 19.70 14.09 6.99
C ARG A 181 19.13 15.45 7.38
N SER A 182 19.36 15.87 8.62
CA SER A 182 18.95 17.18 9.10
C SER A 182 19.84 18.30 8.54
N SER A 183 19.28 19.50 8.40
CA SER A 183 20.05 20.71 8.08
C SER A 183 20.97 21.17 9.22
N SER A 184 20.72 20.69 10.45
CA SER A 184 21.61 20.88 11.60
C SER A 184 22.78 19.88 11.61
N PRO A 185 24.05 20.31 11.76
CA PRO A 185 25.22 19.41 11.78
C PRO A 185 25.23 18.38 12.93
N SER A 186 24.46 18.62 13.99
CA SER A 186 24.33 17.76 15.19
C SER A 186 23.32 16.61 15.01
N ALA A 187 22.75 16.48 13.82
CA ALA A 187 21.52 15.76 13.58
C ALA A 187 21.59 14.84 12.35
N ILE A 188 22.62 14.01 12.32
CA ILE A 188 22.64 12.89 11.39
C ILE A 188 21.65 11.84 11.94
N CYS A 189 20.45 11.75 11.35
CA CYS A 189 19.48 10.70 11.65
C CYS A 189 19.93 9.30 11.17
N THR A 190 21.16 9.22 10.69
CA THR A 190 21.99 8.07 10.34
C THR A 190 23.37 8.14 11.01
N ARG A 191 23.50 8.37 12.34
CA ARG A 191 24.78 8.04 12.99
C ARG A 191 24.78 6.58 13.42
N TRP A 192 25.16 5.73 12.48
CA TRP A 192 25.86 4.49 12.80
C TRP A 192 27.15 4.88 13.54
N ASN A 193 27.13 4.70 14.86
CA ASN A 193 28.33 4.38 15.63
C ASN A 193 28.19 2.91 16.03
#